data_AF-T2K0Q5-F1
#
_entry.id   AF-T2K0Q5-F1
#
_cell.length_a   1.000
_cell.length_b   1.000
_cell.length_c   1.000
_cell.angle_alpha   90.00
_cell.angle_beta   90.00
_cell.angle_gamma   90.00
#
_symmetry.space_group_name_H-M   'P 1'
#
loop_
_entity.id
_entity.type
_entity.pdbx_description
1 polymer ?
#
loop_
_entity_poly.entity_id
_entity_poly.type
_entity_poly.pdbx_seq_one_letter_code
_entity_poly.pdbx_strand_id
1 'polypeptide(L)'
;MKARWTKNTILVKKQLAGLKQTKHFTSMNKGRLQALDQPCNTVGAHLAKVSINSTDPILLINNRYRMFTPREVARIQSFPESFILPGSKTVLYRALGNAVPPVLMWEVTNSVIEAMTEDHNYEEKKLQYKQLELDLIFSRGTKTNS
;
A
#
# COMPACT_ATOMS: atom_id res chain seq x y z
N MET A 1 24.35 -23.91 37.44
CA MET A 1 24.32 -23.89 35.96
C MET A 1 24.55 -22.46 35.46
N LYS A 2 25.71 -22.14 34.87
CA LYS A 2 26.01 -20.78 34.35
C LYS A 2 25.44 -20.64 32.94
N ALA A 3 24.41 -19.79 32.77
CA ALA A 3 23.79 -19.50 31.49
C ALA A 3 24.83 -18.90 30.53
N ARG A 4 25.14 -19.62 29.44
CA ARG A 4 26.03 -19.18 28.37
C ARG A 4 25.26 -18.20 27.48
N TRP A 5 25.28 -16.92 27.83
CA TRP A 5 24.75 -15.85 26.99
C TRP A 5 25.66 -15.70 25.76
N THR A 6 25.13 -16.00 24.58
CA THR A 6 25.88 -15.82 23.32
C THR A 6 26.12 -14.32 23.09
N LYS A 7 27.29 -13.96 22.52
CA LYS A 7 27.71 -12.55 22.33
C LYS A 7 26.64 -11.68 21.65
N ASN A 8 25.82 -12.27 20.76
CA ASN A 8 24.68 -11.61 20.11
C ASN A 8 23.60 -11.13 21.10
N THR A 9 23.29 -11.89 22.15
CA THR A 9 22.27 -11.50 23.13
C THR A 9 22.72 -10.30 23.96
N ILE A 10 24.02 -10.19 24.22
CA ILE A 10 24.62 -9.08 24.97
C ILE A 10 24.59 -7.79 24.14
N LEU A 11 24.93 -7.87 22.85
CA LEU A 11 24.89 -6.72 21.93
C LEU A 11 23.47 -6.19 21.77
N VAL A 12 22.49 -7.08 21.58
CA VAL A 12 21.07 -6.71 21.46
C VAL A 12 20.56 -6.05 22.74
N LYS A 13 20.89 -6.58 23.93
CA LYS A 13 20.52 -5.97 25.21
C LYS A 13 21.15 -4.59 25.40
N LYS A 14 22.40 -4.40 24.98
CA LYS A 14 23.12 -3.12 25.06
C LYS A 14 22.52 -2.07 24.11
N GLN A 15 22.12 -2.46 22.91
CA GLN A 15 21.42 -1.60 21.95
C GLN A 15 20.02 -1.21 22.44
N LEU A 16 19.25 -2.16 22.99
CA LEU A 16 17.95 -1.90 23.63
C LEU A 16 18.06 -0.94 24.82
N ALA A 17 19.10 -1.10 25.64
CA ALA A 17 19.36 -0.19 26.76
C ALA A 17 19.70 1.23 26.28
N GLY A 18 20.53 1.36 25.24
CA GLY A 18 20.84 2.66 24.63
C GLY A 18 19.61 3.35 24.03
N LEU A 19 18.74 2.60 23.36
CA LEU A 19 17.46 3.09 22.83
C LEU A 19 16.54 3.62 23.94
N LYS A 20 16.43 2.91 25.06
CA LYS A 20 15.61 3.30 26.23
C LYS A 20 16.04 4.61 26.89
N GLN A 21 17.31 5.00 26.77
CA GLN A 21 17.85 6.23 27.37
C GLN A 21 17.66 7.48 26.50
N THR A 22 17.20 7.34 25.26
CA THR A 22 16.95 8.50 24.39
C THR A 22 15.73 9.29 24.88
N LYS A 23 15.84 10.63 24.91
CA LYS A 23 14.74 11.54 25.33
C LYS A 23 13.45 11.34 24.54
N HIS A 24 13.57 10.81 23.32
CA HIS A 24 12.46 10.50 22.45
C HIS A 24 12.01 9.05 22.52
N PHE A 25 12.49 8.18 23.41
CA PHE A 25 12.14 6.74 23.41
C PHE A 25 10.62 6.46 23.38
N THR A 26 9.84 7.20 24.17
CA THR A 26 8.36 7.16 24.20
C THR A 26 7.70 7.80 22.98
N SER A 27 8.39 8.68 22.26
CA SER A 27 7.96 9.35 21.03
C SER A 27 8.36 8.58 19.76
N MET A 28 9.51 7.90 19.80
CA MET A 28 10.17 7.23 18.67
C MET A 28 9.55 5.87 18.39
N ASN A 29 8.99 5.20 19.40
CA ASN A 29 8.35 3.89 19.23
C ASN A 29 6.86 3.97 18.85
N LYS A 30 6.31 5.16 18.62
CA LYS A 30 4.91 5.35 18.20
C LYS A 30 4.75 4.90 16.74
N GLY A 31 4.49 3.60 16.54
CA GLY A 31 4.10 3.04 15.25
C GLY A 31 5.13 2.19 14.53
N ARG A 32 6.33 1.93 15.10
CA ARG A 32 7.38 1.13 14.42
C ARG A 32 7.03 -0.35 14.28
N LEU A 33 6.50 -0.91 15.36
CA LEU A 33 6.10 -2.30 15.41
C LEU A 33 4.85 -2.45 14.57
N GLN A 34 4.96 -3.20 13.47
CA GLN A 34 3.80 -3.49 12.65
C GLN A 34 2.84 -4.38 13.44
N ALA A 35 1.65 -3.86 13.69
CA ALA A 35 0.53 -4.64 14.20
C ALA A 35 -0.03 -5.51 13.06
N LEU A 36 -0.29 -6.78 13.32
CA LEU A 36 -0.69 -7.76 12.30
C LEU A 36 -2.14 -7.55 11.84
N ASP A 37 -2.95 -6.93 12.68
CA ASP A 37 -4.36 -6.61 12.50
C ASP A 37 -4.59 -5.21 11.89
N GLN A 38 -3.53 -4.43 11.71
CA GLN A 38 -3.60 -3.06 11.19
C GLN A 38 -2.95 -2.97 9.81
N PRO A 39 -3.33 -1.96 8.99
CA PRO A 39 -2.65 -1.70 7.73
C PRO A 39 -1.14 -1.51 7.94
N CYS A 40 -0.37 -1.95 6.95
CA CYS A 40 1.08 -1.82 6.98
C CYS A 40 1.47 -0.34 6.92
N ASN A 41 2.49 0.06 7.71
CA ASN A 41 3.14 1.33 7.45
C ASN A 41 3.79 1.32 6.05
N THR A 42 4.03 2.51 5.51
CA THR A 42 4.60 2.66 4.17
C THR A 42 5.92 1.92 4.02
N VAL A 43 5.98 1.03 3.04
CA VAL A 43 7.23 0.36 2.64
C VAL A 43 7.97 1.24 1.64
N GLY A 44 8.93 2.04 2.12
CA GLY A 44 9.75 2.90 1.27
C GLY A 44 11.01 2.23 0.74
N ALA A 45 11.58 2.77 -0.35
CA ALA A 45 12.84 2.28 -0.93
C ALA A 45 14.06 2.35 0.00
N HIS A 46 13.97 3.14 1.08
CA HIS A 46 15.00 3.23 2.11
C HIS A 46 15.20 1.92 2.89
N LEU A 47 14.27 0.96 2.78
CA LEU A 47 14.39 -0.38 3.33
C LEU A 47 15.61 -1.17 2.80
N ALA A 48 16.23 -0.70 1.72
CA ALA A 48 17.46 -1.25 1.15
C ALA A 48 18.72 -1.02 2.02
N LYS A 49 18.70 -0.11 3.00
CA LYS A 49 19.86 0.21 3.85
C LYS A 49 20.11 -0.86 4.92
N VAL A 50 21.37 -1.01 5.32
CA VAL A 50 21.86 -2.01 6.30
C VAL A 50 21.43 -1.67 7.74
N SER A 51 21.05 -0.42 8.02
CA SER A 51 20.56 0.04 9.32
C SER A 51 19.05 0.27 9.28
N ILE A 52 18.35 -0.29 10.27
CA ILE A 52 16.92 -0.05 10.50
C ILE A 52 16.74 1.44 10.82
N ASN A 53 16.06 2.19 9.95
CA ASN A 53 15.76 3.59 10.19
C ASN A 53 14.50 3.73 11.05
N SER A 54 14.27 4.95 11.55
CA SER A 54 13.18 5.23 12.48
C SER A 54 11.77 4.98 11.92
N THR A 55 11.60 4.86 10.60
CA THR A 55 10.31 4.74 9.89
C THR A 55 10.08 3.37 9.25
N ASP A 56 11.07 2.48 9.25
CA ASP A 56 10.94 1.20 8.55
C ASP A 56 10.00 0.26 9.32
N PRO A 57 9.05 -0.41 8.64
CA PRO A 57 8.14 -1.31 9.32
C PRO A 57 8.92 -2.55 9.81
N ILE A 58 8.75 -2.89 11.10
CA ILE A 58 9.44 -4.00 11.74
C ILE A 58 8.44 -4.96 12.40
N LEU A 59 8.76 -6.24 12.38
CA LEU A 59 8.00 -7.30 13.04
C LEU A 59 8.70 -7.73 14.33
N LEU A 60 7.92 -8.02 15.37
CA LEU A 60 8.39 -8.68 16.58
C LEU A 60 7.93 -10.13 16.57
N ILE A 61 8.87 -11.06 16.35
CA ILE A 61 8.58 -12.50 16.33
C ILE A 61 9.51 -13.18 17.33
N ASN A 62 8.95 -14.00 18.21
CA ASN A 62 9.71 -14.73 19.24
C ASN A 62 10.63 -13.81 20.06
N ASN A 63 10.11 -12.64 20.43
CA ASN A 63 10.81 -11.59 21.17
C ASN A 63 12.07 -11.03 20.47
N ARG A 64 12.15 -11.15 19.13
CA ARG A 64 13.20 -10.57 18.29
C ARG A 64 12.61 -9.69 17.20
N TYR A 65 13.22 -8.51 17.01
CA TYR A 65 12.86 -7.59 15.94
C TYR A 65 13.48 -8.03 14.62
N ARG A 66 12.69 -8.03 13.55
CA ARG A 66 13.17 -8.26 12.18
C ARG A 66 12.47 -7.33 11.19
N MET A 67 13.13 -7.09 10.08
CA MET A 67 12.53 -6.43 8.91
C MET A 67 11.66 -7.42 8.13
N PHE A 68 10.77 -6.87 7.30
CA PHE A 68 10.08 -7.64 6.28
C PHE A 68 11.07 -8.16 5.24
N THR A 69 10.85 -9.39 4.78
CA THR A 69 11.56 -9.97 3.65
C THR A 69 11.09 -9.32 2.34
N PRO A 70 11.87 -9.37 1.24
CA PRO A 70 11.43 -8.82 -0.04
C PRO A 70 10.10 -9.43 -0.51
N ARG A 71 9.86 -10.70 -0.19
CA ARG A 71 8.60 -11.39 -0.51
C ARG A 71 7.41 -10.81 0.26
N GLU A 72 7.57 -10.56 1.56
CA GLU A 72 6.52 -9.94 2.36
C GLU A 72 6.23 -8.51 1.91
N VAL A 73 7.27 -7.74 1.56
CA VAL A 73 7.11 -6.41 0.99
C VAL A 73 6.34 -6.47 -0.33
N ALA A 74 6.67 -7.41 -1.22
CA ALA A 74 5.96 -7.60 -2.47
C ALA A 74 4.46 -7.89 -2.23
N ARG A 75 4.13 -8.74 -1.25
CA ARG A 75 2.74 -9.01 -0.86
C ARG A 75 2.02 -7.77 -0.34
N ILE A 76 2.66 -6.98 0.53
CA ILE A 76 2.09 -5.71 1.02
C ILE A 76 1.81 -4.76 -0.16
N GLN A 77 2.71 -4.73 -1.14
CA GLN A 77 2.56 -3.97 -2.38
C GLN A 77 1.67 -4.68 -3.42
N SER A 78 0.86 -5.67 -3.02
CA SER A 78 -0.12 -6.37 -3.86
C SER A 78 0.47 -7.08 -5.10
N PHE A 79 1.75 -7.43 -5.08
CA PHE A 79 2.34 -8.28 -6.11
C PHE A 79 1.86 -9.73 -5.94
N PRO A 80 1.60 -10.45 -7.04
CA PRO A 80 1.19 -11.84 -6.98
C PRO A 80 2.32 -12.73 -6.45
N GLU A 81 1.96 -13.84 -5.81
CA GLU A 81 2.95 -14.76 -5.23
C GLU A 81 3.90 -15.35 -6.28
N SER A 82 3.40 -15.53 -7.50
CA SER A 82 4.16 -15.99 -8.67
C SER A 82 5.17 -14.97 -9.22
N PHE A 83 5.17 -13.73 -8.74
CA PHE A 83 6.08 -12.70 -9.22
C PHE A 83 7.54 -13.04 -8.87
N ILE A 84 8.39 -13.14 -9.87
CA ILE A 84 9.80 -13.48 -9.68
C ILE A 84 10.54 -12.24 -9.17
N LEU A 85 11.32 -12.39 -8.08
CA LEU A 85 12.12 -11.32 -7.49
C LEU A 85 13.61 -11.60 -7.75
N PRO A 86 14.15 -11.21 -8.91
CA PRO A 86 15.55 -11.47 -9.25
C PRO A 86 16.49 -10.47 -8.58
N GLY A 87 17.66 -10.95 -8.16
CA GLY A 87 18.75 -10.12 -7.65
C GLY A 87 18.89 -10.09 -6.14
N SER A 88 19.71 -9.14 -5.65
CA SER A 88 20.04 -9.03 -4.23
C SER A 88 18.91 -8.36 -3.44
N LYS A 89 18.81 -8.69 -2.13
CA LYS A 89 17.79 -8.13 -1.24
C LYS A 89 17.75 -6.59 -1.28
N THR A 90 18.92 -5.95 -1.25
CA THR A 90 19.05 -4.49 -1.32
C THR A 90 18.42 -3.89 -2.58
N VAL A 91 18.70 -4.50 -3.75
CA VAL A 91 18.13 -4.04 -5.02
C VAL A 91 16.62 -4.23 -5.02
N LEU A 92 16.15 -5.40 -4.55
CA LEU A 92 14.74 -5.73 -4.47
C LEU A 92 13.97 -4.79 -3.54
N TYR A 93 14.50 -4.48 -2.36
CA TYR A 93 13.85 -3.53 -1.44
C TYR A 93 13.73 -2.13 -2.06
N ARG A 94 14.74 -1.67 -2.79
CA ARG A 94 14.67 -0.40 -3.50
C ARG A 94 13.63 -0.43 -4.61
N ALA A 95 13.60 -1.50 -5.40
CA ALA A 95 12.64 -1.67 -6.49
C ALA A 95 11.21 -1.74 -5.96
N LEU A 96 10.94 -2.59 -4.97
CA LEU A 96 9.61 -2.77 -4.40
C LEU A 96 9.13 -1.54 -3.62
N GLY A 97 10.02 -0.85 -2.92
CA GLY A 97 9.66 0.36 -2.17
C GLY A 97 9.40 1.59 -3.05
N ASN A 98 9.83 1.57 -4.31
CA ASN A 98 9.51 2.59 -5.32
C ASN A 98 8.42 2.14 -6.30
N ALA A 99 8.00 0.87 -6.24
CA ALA A 99 7.02 0.33 -7.17
C ALA A 99 5.62 0.87 -6.85
N VAL A 100 4.81 1.03 -7.90
CA VAL A 100 3.37 1.23 -7.77
C VAL A 100 2.72 -0.14 -7.54
N PRO A 101 1.85 -0.30 -6.52
CA PRO A 101 1.13 -1.55 -6.31
C PRO A 101 0.30 -1.96 -7.54
N PRO A 102 0.36 -3.21 -8.02
CA PRO A 102 -0.38 -3.64 -9.21
C PRO A 102 -1.90 -3.46 -9.08
N VAL A 103 -2.48 -3.76 -7.91
CA VAL A 103 -3.92 -3.61 -7.68
C VAL A 103 -4.35 -2.14 -7.75
N LEU A 104 -3.55 -1.23 -7.20
CA LEU A 104 -3.82 0.21 -7.31
C LEU A 104 -3.81 0.66 -8.78
N MET A 105 -2.80 0.22 -9.53
CA MET A 105 -2.70 0.57 -10.96
C MET A 105 -3.87 0.03 -11.76
N TRP A 106 -4.37 -1.17 -11.44
CA TRP A 106 -5.54 -1.75 -12.08
C TRP A 106 -6.80 -0.89 -11.87
N GLU A 107 -7.07 -0.44 -10.64
CA GLU A 107 -8.22 0.42 -10.36
C GLU A 107 -8.14 1.78 -11.05
N VAL A 108 -6.96 2.41 -11.04
CA VAL A 108 -6.72 3.66 -11.78
C VAL A 108 -6.97 3.46 -13.27
N THR A 109 -6.48 2.36 -13.84
CA THR A 109 -6.64 2.06 -15.27
C THR A 109 -8.11 1.85 -15.63
N ASN A 110 -8.86 1.10 -14.82
CA ASN A 110 -10.29 0.90 -15.03
C ASN A 110 -11.06 2.22 -15.01
N SER A 111 -10.74 3.10 -14.05
CA SER A 111 -11.38 4.41 -13.92
C SER A 111 -11.11 5.31 -15.13
N VAL A 112 -9.88 5.25 -15.68
CA VAL A 112 -9.52 5.97 -16.91
C VAL A 112 -10.27 5.40 -18.11
N ILE A 113 -10.35 4.06 -18.25
CA ILE A 113 -11.11 3.42 -19.33
C ILE A 113 -12.57 3.83 -19.28
N GLU A 114 -13.19 3.76 -18.10
CA GLU A 114 -14.58 4.16 -17.89
C GLU A 114 -14.82 5.60 -18.36
N ALA A 115 -14.01 6.54 -17.87
CA ALA A 115 -14.10 7.95 -18.26
C ALA A 115 -13.95 8.14 -19.78
N MET A 116 -13.05 7.41 -20.44
CA MET A 116 -12.87 7.48 -21.89
C MET A 116 -14.04 6.85 -22.68
N THR A 117 -14.71 5.85 -22.12
CA THR A 117 -15.87 5.21 -22.76
C THR A 117 -17.17 6.00 -22.57
N GLU A 118 -17.31 6.74 -21.47
CA GLU A 118 -18.46 7.63 -21.25
C GLU A 118 -18.52 8.75 -22.31
N ASP A 119 -17.37 9.26 -22.73
CA ASP A 119 -17.25 10.25 -23.80
C ASP A 119 -17.71 9.69 -25.17
N HIS A 120 -17.47 8.41 -25.45
CA HIS A 120 -17.94 7.78 -26.69
C HIS A 120 -19.46 7.54 -26.72
N ASN A 121 -20.07 7.27 -25.58
CA ASN A 121 -21.53 7.13 -25.45
C ASN A 121 -22.27 8.48 -25.33
N TYR A 122 -21.55 9.61 -25.35
CA TYR A 122 -22.17 10.93 -25.24
C TYR A 122 -23.09 11.24 -26.43
N GLU A 123 -22.66 11.00 -27.67
CA GLU A 123 -23.49 11.31 -28.84
C GLU A 123 -24.71 10.37 -28.94
N GLU A 124 -24.60 9.10 -28.54
CA GLU A 124 -25.73 8.18 -28.43
C GLU A 124 -26.73 8.60 -27.34
N LYS A 125 -26.24 8.93 -26.13
CA LYS A 125 -27.07 9.45 -25.04
C LYS A 125 -27.75 10.76 -25.43
N LYS A 126 -27.07 11.66 -26.14
CA LYS A 126 -27.61 12.94 -26.63
C LYS A 126 -28.75 12.76 -27.63
N LEU A 127 -28.64 11.81 -28.56
CA LEU A 127 -29.75 11.47 -29.46
C LEU A 127 -30.95 10.91 -28.66
N GLN A 128 -30.69 10.03 -27.70
CA GLN A 128 -31.72 9.46 -26.84
C GLN A 128 -32.44 10.53 -26.01
N TYR A 129 -31.71 11.48 -25.40
CA TYR A 129 -32.30 12.59 -24.66
C TYR A 129 -33.13 13.51 -25.55
N LYS A 130 -32.66 13.79 -26.77
CA LYS A 130 -33.42 14.61 -27.73
C LYS A 130 -34.72 13.94 -28.16
N GLN A 131 -34.71 12.61 -28.33
CA GLN A 131 -35.92 11.85 -28.62
C GLN A 131 -36.90 11.85 -27.43
N LEU A 132 -36.39 11.65 -26.20
CA LEU A 132 -37.21 11.71 -24.99
C LEU A 132 -37.85 13.09 -24.78
N GLU A 133 -37.13 14.18 -25.04
CA GLU A 133 -37.69 15.54 -25.01
C GLU A 133 -38.80 15.75 -26.04
N LEU A 134 -38.61 15.27 -27.28
CA LEU A 134 -39.62 15.31 -28.33
C LEU A 134 -40.89 14.55 -27.93
N ASP A 135 -40.75 13.34 -27.39
CA ASP A 135 -41.86 12.50 -26.95
C ASP A 135 -42.64 13.17 -25.78
N LEU A 136 -41.92 13.80 -24.84
CA LEU A 136 -42.51 14.57 -23.74
C LEU A 136 -43.33 15.77 -24.22
N ILE A 137 -42.82 16.52 -25.20
CA ILE A 137 -43.52 17.66 -25.81
C ILE A 137 -44.78 17.18 -26.52
N PHE A 138 -44.70 16.10 -27.31
CA PHE A 138 -45.83 15.54 -28.04
C PHE A 138 -46.92 14.99 -27.10
N SER A 139 -46.54 14.44 -25.94
CA SER A 139 -47.50 13.97 -24.92
C SER A 139 -48.27 15.09 -24.23
N ARG A 140 -47.70 16.31 -24.16
CA ARG A 140 -48.33 17.48 -23.54
C ARG A 140 -49.25 18.24 -24.52
N GLY A 141 -48.99 18.18 -25.81
CA GLY A 141 -49.77 18.85 -26.85
C GLY A 141 -51.15 18.22 -27.15
N THR A 142 -51.42 17.00 -26.68
CA THR A 142 -52.68 16.29 -26.94
C THR A 142 -53.79 16.57 -25.91
N LYS A 143 -53.51 17.33 -24.84
CA LYS A 143 -54.46 17.56 -23.73
C LYS A 143 -55.24 18.89 -23.78
N THR A 144 -55.17 19.67 -24.86
CA THR A 144 -55.82 21.01 -24.92
C THR A 144 -56.96 21.14 -25.93
N ASN A 145 -57.46 20.06 -26.52
CA ASN A 145 -58.65 20.07 -27.39
C ASN A 145 -59.73 19.14 -26.81
N SER A 146 -60.39 19.59 -25.76
CA SER A 146 -61.66 19.03 -25.26
C SER A 146 -62.54 20.13 -24.71
#